data_AF-A0A7R9TEQ4-F1
#
_entry.id   AF-A0A7R9TEQ4-F1
#
_cell.length_a   1.000
_cell.length_b   1.000
_cell.length_c   1.000
_cell.angle_alpha   90.00
_cell.angle_beta   90.00
_cell.angle_gamma   90.00
#
_symmetry.space_group_name_H-M   'P 1'
#
loop_
_entity.id
_entity.type
_entity.pdbx_description
1 polymer ?
#
loop_
_entity_poly.entity_id
_entity_poly.type
_entity_poly.pdbx_seq_one_letter_code
_entity_poly.pdbx_strand_id
1 'polypeptide(L)'
;GKGGKRARNSRSSGNNVRTANESLLQAGLPPEVVAFAQRPTLQRGRIHTDAPRAHAGLGLRAYTQITSPIRRYADCLAHAQIKAALAGHPPPLGEAALQQACLAAAERQRDLQRLQRQTERYFCLEYLRQQGPERVYDALVLGAVRRAGGAGSGGSSGSESGGGGGGARVR
;
A
#
# COMPACT_ATOMS: atom_id res chain seq x y z
N GLY A 1 -31.69 28.37 19.78
CA GLY A 1 -31.97 27.03 19.26
C GLY A 1 -30.68 26.22 19.22
N LYS A 2 -30.61 25.14 20.00
CA LYS A 2 -29.48 24.19 20.03
C LYS A 2 -29.44 23.41 18.72
N GLY A 3 -28.24 23.20 18.15
CA GLY A 3 -28.07 22.45 16.90
C GLY A 3 -26.66 21.90 16.75
N GLY A 4 -26.29 20.97 17.63
CA GLY A 4 -25.01 20.26 17.56
C GLY A 4 -24.89 19.43 16.29
N LYS A 5 -23.94 19.80 15.41
CA LYS A 5 -23.57 19.01 14.24
C LYS A 5 -22.51 17.97 14.62
N ARG A 6 -23.01 16.78 14.93
CA ARG A 6 -22.46 15.43 14.68
C ARG A 6 -20.95 15.36 14.39
N ALA A 7 -20.19 14.98 15.41
CA ALA A 7 -18.87 14.36 15.27
C ALA A 7 -19.02 13.06 14.45
N ARG A 8 -18.47 13.03 13.23
CA ARG A 8 -18.44 11.82 12.41
C ARG A 8 -17.34 10.89 12.91
N ASN A 9 -17.76 9.65 13.12
CA ASN A 9 -17.07 8.53 13.71
C ASN A 9 -15.78 8.16 12.93
N SER A 10 -14.60 8.59 13.39
CA SER A 10 -13.30 8.09 12.91
C SER A 10 -12.86 6.80 13.61
N ARG A 11 -13.60 6.36 14.63
CA ARG A 11 -13.26 5.20 15.49
C ARG A 11 -13.70 3.83 14.93
N SER A 12 -14.68 3.77 14.01
CA SER A 12 -15.23 2.46 13.57
C SER A 12 -14.34 1.74 12.56
N SER A 13 -13.52 2.45 11.78
CA SER A 13 -12.65 1.85 10.77
C SER A 13 -11.45 1.13 11.39
N GLY A 14 -10.93 1.63 12.51
CA GLY A 14 -9.79 1.03 13.22
C GLY A 14 -10.12 -0.28 13.93
N ASN A 15 -11.34 -0.41 14.47
CA ASN A 15 -11.79 -1.67 15.08
C ASN A 15 -11.92 -2.79 14.04
N ASN A 16 -12.51 -2.51 12.88
CA ASN A 16 -12.70 -3.52 11.84
C ASN A 16 -11.39 -4.08 11.29
N VAL A 17 -10.36 -3.24 11.12
CA VAL A 17 -9.04 -3.69 10.64
C VAL A 17 -8.33 -4.55 11.69
N ARG A 18 -8.43 -4.19 12.96
CA ARG A 18 -7.83 -4.96 14.06
C ARG A 18 -8.46 -6.35 14.18
N THR A 19 -9.79 -6.43 14.18
CA THR A 19 -10.51 -7.71 14.23
C THR A 19 -10.20 -8.59 13.02
N ALA A 20 -10.07 -8.01 11.82
CA ALA A 20 -9.71 -8.75 10.62
C ALA A 20 -8.26 -9.27 10.64
N ASN A 21 -7.31 -8.52 11.19
CA ASN A 21 -5.93 -8.98 11.31
C ASN A 21 -5.79 -10.10 12.36
N GLU A 22 -6.52 -10.02 13.46
CA GLU A 22 -6.55 -11.06 14.50
C GLU A 22 -7.12 -12.38 13.96
N SER A 23 -8.19 -12.33 13.16
CA SER A 23 -8.75 -13.54 12.53
C SER A 23 -7.80 -14.18 11.51
N LEU A 24 -7.06 -13.38 10.74
CA LEU A 24 -6.03 -13.89 9.81
C LEU A 24 -4.88 -14.60 10.55
N LEU A 25 -4.48 -14.11 11.71
CA LEU A 25 -3.43 -14.74 12.53
C LEU A 25 -3.91 -16.06 13.15
N GLN A 26 -5.20 -16.18 13.46
CA GLN A 26 -5.80 -17.39 14.04
C GLN A 26 -6.14 -18.46 12.99
N ALA A 27 -6.12 -18.14 11.70
CA ALA A 27 -6.54 -19.03 10.62
C ALA A 27 -5.58 -20.20 10.32
N GLY A 28 -4.43 -20.30 11.01
CA GLY A 28 -3.45 -21.38 10.81
C GLY A 28 -2.78 -21.38 9.42
N LEU A 29 -2.85 -20.25 8.70
CA LEU A 29 -2.26 -20.09 7.37
C LEU A 29 -0.74 -19.86 7.45
N PRO A 30 0.02 -20.18 6.39
CA PRO A 30 1.44 -19.85 6.33
C PRO A 30 1.67 -18.34 6.55
N PRO A 31 2.73 -17.93 7.26
CA PRO A 31 2.99 -16.53 7.59
C PRO A 31 3.02 -15.60 6.36
N GLU A 32 3.51 -16.10 5.23
CA GLU A 32 3.59 -15.38 3.96
C GLU A 32 2.20 -15.03 3.40
N VAL A 33 1.24 -15.95 3.50
CA VAL A 33 -0.15 -15.76 3.07
C VAL A 33 -0.84 -14.74 3.97
N VAL A 34 -0.62 -14.84 5.29
CA VAL A 34 -1.14 -13.88 6.27
C VAL A 34 -0.60 -12.48 6.00
N ALA A 35 0.71 -12.33 5.83
CA ALA A 35 1.34 -11.04 5.53
C ALA A 35 0.81 -10.43 4.22
N PHE A 36 0.63 -11.26 3.19
CA PHE A 36 0.04 -10.82 1.93
C PHE A 36 -1.41 -10.33 2.12
N ALA A 37 -2.22 -11.06 2.89
CA ALA A 37 -3.61 -10.70 3.18
C ALA A 37 -3.76 -9.44 4.05
N GLN A 38 -2.79 -9.17 4.94
CA GLN A 38 -2.77 -7.97 5.79
C GLN A 38 -2.31 -6.72 5.02
N ARG A 39 -1.43 -6.86 4.03
CA ARG A 39 -0.89 -5.73 3.26
C ARG A 39 -1.94 -4.70 2.76
N PRO A 40 -3.11 -5.08 2.20
CA PRO A 40 -4.13 -4.12 1.80
C PRO A 40 -4.84 -3.41 2.96
N THR A 41 -4.78 -3.94 4.19
CA THR A 41 -5.37 -3.29 5.38
C THR A 41 -4.46 -2.19 5.94
N LEU A 42 -3.19 -2.15 5.53
CA LEU A 42 -2.23 -1.15 5.94
C LEU A 42 -2.41 0.17 5.17
N GLN A 43 -2.36 1.28 5.90
CA GLN A 43 -2.34 2.61 5.28
C GLN A 43 -1.01 2.84 4.57
N ARG A 44 -1.07 3.37 3.35
CA ARG A 44 0.13 3.79 2.63
C ARG A 44 0.75 5.01 3.31
N GLY A 45 2.07 5.00 3.45
CA GLY A 45 2.82 6.18 3.88
C GLY A 45 2.57 7.35 2.95
N ARG A 46 2.25 8.52 3.51
CA ARG A 46 2.07 9.78 2.80
C ARG A 46 2.98 10.83 3.42
N ILE A 47 3.52 11.70 2.57
CA ILE A 47 4.24 12.88 3.03
C ILE A 47 3.19 13.92 3.44
N HIS A 48 3.34 14.46 4.64
CA HIS A 48 2.53 15.52 5.21
C HIS A 48 3.42 16.74 5.43
N THR A 49 2.97 17.89 4.96
CA THR A 49 3.70 19.17 5.03
C THR A 49 3.05 20.16 6.00
N ASP A 50 1.80 19.91 6.38
CA ASP A 50 0.96 20.71 7.28
C ASP A 50 1.34 20.50 8.75
N ALA A 51 1.44 19.24 9.16
CA ALA A 51 1.70 18.87 10.55
C ALA A 51 2.36 17.49 10.65
N PRO A 52 3.18 17.24 11.70
CA PRO A 52 3.72 15.92 11.97
C PRO A 52 2.59 14.93 12.26
N ARG A 53 2.69 13.74 11.66
CA ARG A 53 1.75 12.64 11.85
C ARG A 53 2.47 11.35 12.22
N ALA A 54 1.79 10.52 12.99
CA ALA A 54 2.32 9.23 13.41
C ALA A 54 2.55 8.32 12.20
N HIS A 55 3.72 7.66 12.17
CA HIS A 55 4.08 6.71 11.15
C HIS A 55 3.75 5.29 11.64
N ALA A 56 2.53 4.81 11.34
CA ALA A 56 2.01 3.54 11.85
C ALA A 56 2.96 2.34 11.60
N GLY A 57 3.62 2.28 10.44
CA GLY A 57 4.55 1.20 10.12
C GLY A 57 5.90 1.24 10.86
N LEU A 58 6.24 2.35 11.53
CA LEU A 58 7.49 2.50 12.29
C LEU A 58 7.23 2.68 13.80
N GLY A 59 5.97 2.85 14.23
CA GLY A 59 5.65 3.13 15.63
C GLY A 59 6.10 4.51 16.12
N LEU A 60 6.44 5.44 15.22
CA LEU A 60 6.95 6.77 15.59
C LEU A 60 5.85 7.83 15.56
N ARG A 61 5.94 8.83 16.46
CA ARG A 61 5.01 9.97 16.52
C ARG A 61 5.12 10.92 15.33
N ALA A 62 6.32 11.03 14.75
CA ALA A 62 6.62 11.83 13.57
C ALA A 62 7.85 11.23 12.86
N TYR A 63 7.87 11.27 11.54
CA TYR A 63 9.00 10.80 10.74
C TYR A 63 9.09 11.58 9.42
N THR A 64 10.30 11.93 9.00
CA THR A 64 10.57 12.53 7.68
C THR A 64 11.85 11.95 7.10
N GLN A 65 11.92 11.87 5.78
CA GLN A 65 13.06 11.31 5.05
C GLN A 65 14.06 12.41 4.70
N ILE A 66 15.33 12.24 5.12
CA ILE A 66 16.41 13.20 4.85
C ILE A 66 17.74 12.53 4.47
N THR A 67 17.80 11.21 4.40
CA THR A 67 19.05 10.44 4.27
C THR A 67 19.45 10.14 2.83
N SER A 68 18.68 10.57 1.83
CA SER A 68 18.94 10.27 0.42
C SER A 68 18.65 11.45 -0.53
N PRO A 69 19.19 12.66 -0.27
CA PRO A 69 18.93 13.83 -1.11
C PRO A 69 19.27 13.62 -2.58
N ILE A 70 20.37 12.92 -2.89
CA ILE A 70 20.81 12.69 -4.29
C ILE A 70 19.75 11.98 -5.15
N ARG A 71 18.89 11.15 -4.55
CA ARG A 71 17.94 10.28 -5.27
C ARG A 71 16.46 10.51 -4.90
N ARG A 72 16.17 11.32 -3.88
CA ARG A 72 14.80 11.65 -3.48
C ARG A 72 14.65 13.17 -3.40
N TYR A 73 13.83 13.71 -4.29
CA TYR A 73 13.59 15.16 -4.34
C TYR A 73 13.02 15.71 -3.02
N ALA A 74 12.17 14.96 -2.33
CA ALA A 74 11.64 15.36 -1.02
C ALA A 74 12.74 15.55 0.04
N ASP A 75 13.77 14.69 0.05
CA ASP A 75 14.92 14.83 0.96
C ASP A 75 15.73 16.10 0.64
N CYS A 76 15.90 16.44 -0.65
CA CYS A 76 16.52 17.71 -1.06
C CYS A 76 15.74 18.94 -0.55
N LEU A 77 14.41 18.92 -0.68
CA LEU A 77 13.56 19.99 -0.16
C LEU A 77 13.67 20.11 1.36
N ALA A 78 13.64 18.99 2.07
CA ALA A 78 13.82 18.96 3.52
C ALA A 78 15.19 19.53 3.93
N HIS A 79 16.27 19.18 3.21
CA HIS A 79 17.60 19.76 3.43
C HIS A 79 17.62 21.28 3.24
N ALA A 80 16.98 21.79 2.17
CA ALA A 80 16.90 23.23 1.92
C ALA A 80 16.16 23.97 3.04
N GLN A 81 15.04 23.42 3.51
CA GLN A 81 14.26 23.98 4.62
C GLN A 81 15.05 23.98 5.93
N ILE A 82 15.73 22.87 6.26
CA ILE A 82 16.57 22.76 7.46
C ILE A 82 17.72 23.76 7.41
N LYS A 83 18.41 23.88 6.28
CA LYS A 83 19.52 24.84 6.12
C LYS A 83 19.06 26.28 6.32
N ALA A 84 17.92 26.67 5.76
CA ALA A 84 17.38 28.01 5.94
C ALA A 84 17.01 28.28 7.41
N ALA A 85 16.36 27.32 8.07
CA ALA A 85 16.00 27.43 9.48
C ALA A 85 17.24 27.58 10.38
N LEU A 86 18.30 26.81 10.14
CA LEU A 86 19.56 26.90 10.89
C LEU A 86 20.29 28.23 10.65
N ALA A 87 20.13 28.84 9.48
CA ALA A 87 20.67 30.16 9.16
C ALA A 87 19.78 31.33 9.66
N GLY A 88 18.62 31.05 10.26
CA GLY A 88 17.64 32.08 10.65
C GLY A 88 16.97 32.77 9.45
N HIS A 89 17.03 32.17 8.27
CA HIS A 89 16.39 32.67 7.06
C HIS A 89 14.94 32.20 6.94
N PRO A 90 14.08 32.95 6.21
CA PRO A 90 12.75 32.45 5.90
C PRO A 90 12.82 31.13 5.10
N PRO A 91 11.81 30.25 5.25
CA PRO A 91 11.78 28.99 4.53
C PRO A 91 11.77 29.23 3.01
N PRO A 92 12.61 28.53 2.21
CA PRO A 92 12.72 28.75 0.78
C PRO A 92 11.42 28.44 0.01
N LEU A 93 10.59 27.55 0.55
CA LEU A 93 9.26 27.25 0.03
C LEU A 93 8.24 27.35 1.16
N GLY A 94 7.16 28.10 0.95
CA GLY A 94 5.99 28.07 1.81
C GLY A 94 5.26 26.72 1.75
N GLU A 95 4.37 26.48 2.71
CA GLU A 95 3.68 25.19 2.89
C GLU A 95 2.98 24.70 1.62
N ALA A 96 2.19 25.56 0.96
CA ALA A 96 1.44 25.19 -0.25
C ALA A 96 2.37 24.78 -1.40
N ALA A 97 3.46 25.52 -1.62
CA ALA A 97 4.44 25.21 -2.66
C ALA A 97 5.21 23.92 -2.35
N LEU A 98 5.59 23.72 -1.09
CA LEU A 98 6.24 22.50 -0.61
C LEU A 98 5.33 21.28 -0.81
N GLN A 99 4.05 21.41 -0.45
CA GLN A 99 3.05 20.35 -0.63
C GLN A 99 2.90 19.96 -2.11
N GLN A 100 2.76 20.94 -2.99
CA GLN A 100 2.65 20.71 -4.44
C GLN A 100 3.90 20.00 -4.99
N ALA A 101 5.09 20.46 -4.59
CA ALA A 101 6.35 19.85 -5.00
C ALA A 101 6.48 18.39 -4.52
N CYS A 102 6.10 18.10 -3.27
CA CYS A 102 6.09 16.73 -2.74
C CYS A 102 5.07 15.83 -3.46
N LEU A 103 3.89 16.35 -3.80
CA LEU A 103 2.87 15.60 -4.55
C LEU A 103 3.35 15.26 -5.96
N ALA A 104 3.91 16.22 -6.68
CA ALA A 104 4.46 16.00 -8.03
C ALA A 104 5.60 14.97 -8.01
N ALA A 105 6.50 15.05 -7.03
CA ALA A 105 7.56 14.05 -6.86
C ALA A 105 7.01 12.65 -6.52
N ALA A 106 5.98 12.58 -5.68
CA ALA A 106 5.33 11.32 -5.34
C ALA A 106 4.63 10.69 -6.56
N GLU A 107 4.02 11.49 -7.44
CA GLU A 107 3.45 11.01 -8.71
C GLU A 107 4.51 10.42 -9.63
N ARG A 108 5.59 11.16 -9.89
CA ARG A 108 6.71 10.66 -10.70
C ARG A 108 7.28 9.37 -10.13
N GLN A 109 7.44 9.29 -8.81
CA GLN A 109 7.90 8.07 -8.17
C GLN A 109 6.94 6.89 -8.34
N ARG A 110 5.61 7.13 -8.31
CA ARG A 110 4.63 6.07 -8.61
C ARG A 110 4.75 5.57 -10.04
N ASP A 111 5.03 6.45 -11.00
CA ASP A 111 5.21 6.09 -12.41
C ASP A 111 6.47 5.26 -12.61
N LEU A 112 7.59 5.70 -12.04
CA LEU A 112 8.85 4.96 -12.07
C LEU A 112 8.71 3.58 -11.43
N GLN A 113 8.02 3.48 -10.29
CA GLN A 113 7.75 2.19 -9.65
C GLN A 113 6.85 1.28 -10.49
N ARG A 114 5.91 1.84 -11.29
CA ARG A 114 5.10 1.04 -12.22
C ARG A 114 5.96 0.48 -13.33
N LEU A 115 6.81 1.31 -13.94
CA LEU A 115 7.74 0.89 -14.99
C LEU A 115 8.71 -0.16 -14.47
N GLN A 116 9.34 0.07 -13.32
CA GLN A 116 10.25 -0.87 -12.68
C GLN A 116 9.60 -2.25 -12.51
N ARG A 117 8.38 -2.31 -11.96
CA ARG A 117 7.66 -3.59 -11.80
C ARG A 117 7.37 -4.27 -13.13
N GLN A 118 7.09 -3.51 -14.19
CA GLN A 118 6.87 -4.09 -15.53
C GLN A 118 8.17 -4.65 -16.10
N THR A 119 9.28 -3.93 -15.96
CA THR A 119 10.60 -4.36 -16.40
C THR A 119 11.06 -5.61 -15.65
N GLU A 120 10.96 -5.63 -14.32
CA GLU A 120 11.27 -6.81 -13.50
C GLU A 120 10.42 -8.02 -13.90
N ARG A 121 9.12 -7.81 -14.10
CA ARG A 121 8.22 -8.87 -14.57
C ARG A 121 8.61 -9.39 -15.95
N TYR A 122 8.95 -8.51 -16.88
CA TYR A 122 9.37 -8.89 -18.23
C TYR A 122 10.60 -9.79 -18.17
N PHE A 123 11.66 -9.37 -17.48
CA PHE A 123 12.88 -10.17 -17.40
C PHE A 123 12.69 -11.46 -16.61
N CYS A 124 11.83 -11.48 -15.59
CA CYS A 124 11.46 -12.71 -14.89
C CYS A 124 10.78 -13.71 -15.83
N LEU A 125 9.83 -13.25 -16.67
CA LEU A 125 9.15 -14.12 -17.64
C LEU A 125 10.09 -14.58 -18.76
N GLU A 126 10.98 -13.71 -19.25
CA GLU A 126 11.99 -14.10 -20.23
C GLU A 126 12.95 -15.15 -19.66
N TYR A 127 13.36 -15.00 -18.40
CA TYR A 127 14.18 -16.00 -17.72
C TYR A 127 13.46 -17.34 -17.64
N LEU A 128 12.19 -17.36 -17.21
CA LEU A 128 11.37 -18.58 -17.15
C LEU A 128 11.18 -19.23 -18.53
N ARG A 129 10.95 -18.42 -19.58
CA ARG A 129 10.84 -18.88 -20.97
C ARG A 129 12.10 -19.61 -21.43
N GLN A 130 13.28 -19.11 -21.04
CA GLN A 130 14.56 -19.73 -21.39
C GLN A 130 14.81 -21.07 -20.68
N GLN A 131 14.15 -21.37 -19.56
CA GLN A 131 14.32 -22.63 -18.85
C GLN A 131 13.58 -23.81 -19.50
N GLY A 132 12.69 -23.54 -20.46
CA GLY A 132 11.85 -24.55 -21.11
C GLY A 132 10.60 -24.92 -20.31
N PRO A 133 9.55 -25.45 -20.98
CA PRO A 133 8.23 -25.68 -20.37
C PRO A 133 8.19 -26.88 -19.42
N GLU A 134 9.15 -27.80 -19.51
CA GLU A 134 9.21 -29.03 -18.72
C GLU A 134 9.60 -28.78 -17.25
N ARG A 135 10.12 -27.60 -16.93
CA ARG A 135 10.64 -27.30 -15.60
C ARG A 135 9.49 -26.98 -14.64
N VAL A 136 9.37 -27.79 -13.60
CA VAL A 136 8.40 -27.62 -12.51
C VAL A 136 8.98 -26.71 -11.43
N TYR A 137 8.14 -25.81 -10.91
CA TYR A 137 8.50 -24.89 -9.84
C TYR A 137 7.49 -25.00 -8.70
N ASP A 138 7.99 -24.96 -7.47
CA ASP A 138 7.14 -24.80 -6.30
C ASP A 138 6.55 -23.39 -6.28
N ALA A 139 5.25 -23.29 -5.97
CA ALA A 139 4.54 -22.02 -5.91
C ALA A 139 3.62 -21.96 -4.69
N LEU A 140 3.51 -20.76 -4.12
CA LEU A 140 2.56 -20.48 -3.04
C LEU A 140 1.38 -19.65 -3.57
N VAL A 141 0.16 -20.15 -3.33
CA VAL A 141 -1.06 -19.43 -3.68
C VAL A 141 -1.33 -18.35 -2.62
N LEU A 142 -1.14 -17.09 -3.01
CA LEU A 142 -1.30 -15.94 -2.11
C LEU A 142 -2.73 -15.39 -2.04
N GLY A 143 -3.58 -15.70 -3.01
CA GLY A 143 -4.98 -15.26 -3.01
C GLY A 143 -5.73 -15.59 -4.30
N ALA A 144 -7.06 -15.54 -4.24
CA ALA A 144 -7.91 -15.78 -5.41
C ALA A 144 -8.04 -14.52 -6.27
N VAL A 145 -7.71 -14.63 -7.56
CA VAL A 145 -8.04 -13.60 -8.54
C VAL A 145 -9.49 -13.82 -8.95
N ARG A 146 -10.39 -12.92 -8.54
CA ARG A 146 -11.73 -12.88 -9.13
C ARG A 146 -11.56 -12.55 -10.61
N ARG A 147 -11.82 -13.51 -11.50
CA ARG A 147 -12.00 -13.19 -12.93
C ARG A 147 -13.13 -12.16 -12.99
N ALA A 148 -12.88 -11.01 -13.61
CA ALA A 148 -13.94 -10.07 -13.95
C ALA A 148 -14.90 -10.82 -14.86
N GLY A 149 -16.01 -11.31 -14.30
CA GLY A 149 -17.06 -11.95 -15.06
C GLY A 149 -17.60 -10.94 -16.05
N GLY A 150 -17.63 -11.32 -17.33
CA GLY A 150 -18.44 -10.62 -18.32
C GLY A 150 -19.86 -10.50 -17.79
N ALA A 151 -20.40 -9.29 -17.87
CA ALA A 151 -21.80 -9.03 -17.59
C ALA A 151 -22.66 -9.80 -18.61
N GLY A 152 -23.01 -11.04 -18.27
CA GLY A 152 -24.12 -11.77 -18.85
C GLY A 152 -25.30 -11.64 -17.91
N SER A 153 -26.18 -10.68 -18.19
CA SER A 153 -27.51 -10.62 -17.60
C SER A 153 -28.32 -11.81 -18.12
N GLY A 154 -28.53 -12.82 -17.28
CA GLY A 154 -29.42 -13.95 -17.52
C GLY A 154 -29.78 -14.56 -16.18
N GLY A 155 -31.02 -14.36 -15.73
CA GLY A 155 -31.50 -14.80 -14.43
C GLY A 155 -31.58 -16.31 -14.29
N SER A 156 -31.41 -16.81 -13.07
CA SER A 156 -32.51 -17.43 -12.34
C SER A 156 -32.02 -17.77 -10.93
N SER A 157 -32.89 -17.50 -9.97
CA SER A 157 -32.80 -17.91 -8.59
C SER A 157 -32.80 -19.44 -8.49
N GLY A 158 -31.74 -20.01 -7.94
CA GLY A 158 -31.67 -21.38 -7.49
C GLY A 158 -30.90 -21.42 -6.17
N SER A 159 -31.62 -21.69 -5.10
CA SER A 159 -31.12 -22.00 -3.76
C SER A 159 -30.22 -23.24 -3.80
N GLU A 160 -29.06 -23.20 -3.14
CA GLU A 160 -28.61 -24.33 -2.32
C GLU A 160 -27.39 -23.99 -1.45
N SER A 161 -27.48 -24.48 -0.22
CA SER A 161 -26.49 -24.57 0.85
C SER A 161 -25.35 -25.53 0.52
N GLY A 162 -24.14 -25.28 1.03
CA GLY A 162 -23.10 -26.31 1.11
C GLY A 162 -21.70 -25.76 1.34
N GLY A 163 -21.15 -26.00 2.54
CA GLY A 163 -19.76 -25.70 2.89
C GLY A 163 -18.75 -26.65 2.24
N GLY A 164 -17.48 -26.30 2.34
CA GLY A 164 -16.38 -27.18 1.94
C GLY A 164 -15.10 -26.40 1.65
N GLY A 165 -14.28 -26.20 2.68
CA GLY A 165 -12.90 -25.75 2.52
C GLY A 165 -12.08 -26.82 1.81
N GLY A 166 -11.33 -26.42 0.79
CA GLY A 166 -10.41 -27.30 0.06
C GLY A 166 -9.21 -26.51 -0.43
N GLY A 167 -8.09 -26.62 0.29
CA GLY A 167 -6.80 -26.12 -0.17
C GLY A 167 -6.33 -26.93 -1.38
N ALA A 168 -6.25 -26.29 -2.54
CA ALA A 168 -5.74 -26.92 -3.75
C ALA A 168 -4.22 -26.75 -3.82
N ARG A 169 -3.48 -27.85 -3.58
CA ARG A 169 -2.11 -28.00 -4.10
C ARG A 169 -2.22 -28.20 -5.61
N VAL A 170 -1.67 -27.27 -6.37
CA VAL A 170 -1.46 -27.44 -7.81
C VAL A 170 -0.13 -28.16 -7.98
N ARG A 171 -0.18 -29.35 -8.60
CA ARG A 171 0.99 -30.12 -9.05
C ARG A 171 1.55 -29.52 -10.32
#